data_AF-A0A5R9F276-F1
#
_entry.id   AF-A0A5R9F276-F1
#
_cell.length_a   1.000
_cell.length_b   1.000
_cell.length_c   1.000
_cell.angle_alpha   90.00
_cell.angle_beta   90.00
_cell.angle_gamma   90.00
#
_symmetry.space_group_name_H-M   'P 1'
#
loop_
_entity.id
_entity.type
_entity.pdbx_description
1 polymer ?
#
loop_
_entity_poly.entity_id
_entity_poly.type
_entity_poly.pdbx_seq_one_letter_code
_entity_poly.pdbx_strand_id
1 'polypeptide(L)'
;MKRKLILLVVALSFVFVGAMHTTVAKTSGEETSQKEPEVTLEYVKNNLELDQSQKEVKDLLGSHYSKVTGAMENTEMWRYDVGLVKGYTPYNVDGLDAVDVEGIANGKIKMQILVEWNEYRLVKSYSAYYLNEEDGKVWVYSVYPFGPKEYAVN
;
A
#
# COMPACT_ATOMS: atom_id res chain seq x y z
N MET A 1 62.68 -19.37 0.10
CA MET A 1 61.90 -18.64 1.11
C MET A 1 62.76 -17.54 1.73
N LYS A 2 62.49 -16.26 1.45
CA LYS A 2 63.28 -15.13 1.97
C LYS A 2 62.62 -14.57 3.23
N ARG A 3 63.29 -14.69 4.38
CA ARG A 3 62.91 -14.07 5.66
C ARG A 3 63.46 -12.63 5.68
N LYS A 4 62.62 -11.66 6.06
CA LYS A 4 63.02 -10.30 6.49
C LYS A 4 62.11 -9.97 7.69
N LEU A 5 62.58 -10.23 8.92
CA LEU A 5 63.29 -9.33 9.83
C LEU A 5 62.52 -8.03 10.11
N ILE A 6 61.91 -8.03 11.30
CA ILE A 6 61.16 -6.94 11.94
C ILE A 6 62.14 -5.88 12.43
N LEU A 7 61.79 -4.60 12.29
CA LEU A 7 62.40 -3.51 13.05
C LEU A 7 61.30 -2.67 13.68
N LEU A 8 61.36 -2.61 15.00
CA LEU A 8 60.44 -2.02 15.95
C LEU A 8 61.02 -0.68 16.39
N VAL A 9 60.28 0.43 16.23
CA VAL A 9 60.60 1.72 16.85
C VAL A 9 59.33 2.33 17.44
N VAL A 10 59.52 2.92 18.61
CA VAL A 10 58.61 3.14 19.73
C VAL A 10 58.14 4.60 19.79
N ALA A 11 56.91 4.77 20.28
CA ALA A 11 56.30 5.90 21.00
C ALA A 11 56.19 7.30 20.35
N LEU A 12 54.96 7.84 20.40
CA LEU A 12 54.73 9.04 21.20
C LEU A 12 53.28 9.13 21.68
N SER A 13 53.13 9.09 23.00
CA SER A 13 51.92 9.34 23.75
C SER A 13 51.52 10.81 23.70
N PHE A 14 50.28 11.11 23.31
CA PHE A 14 49.60 12.33 23.72
C PHE A 14 48.34 11.96 24.50
N VAL A 15 48.48 12.09 25.82
CA VAL A 15 47.36 12.19 26.75
C VAL A 15 46.82 13.61 26.62
N PHE A 16 45.69 13.79 25.95
CA PHE A 16 44.90 15.01 26.07
C PHE A 16 43.79 14.77 27.09
N VAL A 17 44.06 15.12 28.34
CA VAL A 17 43.02 15.39 29.33
C VAL A 17 42.59 16.84 29.12
N GLY A 18 41.38 17.02 28.61
CA GLY A 18 40.70 18.31 28.55
C GLY A 18 39.25 18.12 28.96
N ALA A 19 38.95 18.42 30.22
CA ALA A 19 37.58 18.51 30.69
C ALA A 19 36.93 19.78 30.10
N MET A 20 35.79 19.63 29.42
CA MET A 20 34.86 20.72 29.17
C MET A 20 33.43 20.24 29.40
N HIS A 21 32.67 21.11 30.04
CA HIS A 21 31.34 20.93 30.59
C HIS A 21 30.26 20.54 29.57
N THR A 22 29.32 19.74 30.07
CA THR A 22 27.87 19.70 29.75
C THR A 22 27.38 20.50 28.56
N THR A 23 26.94 19.79 27.53
CA THR A 23 25.57 19.94 27.04
C THR A 23 25.12 18.59 26.48
N VAL A 24 24.13 17.98 27.13
CA VAL A 24 23.36 16.87 26.56
C VAL A 24 22.62 17.45 25.36
N ALA A 25 23.19 17.28 24.17
CA ALA A 25 22.44 17.47 22.94
C ALA A 25 21.40 16.35 22.91
N LYS A 26 20.18 16.72 23.27
CA LYS A 26 18.96 15.97 23.01
C LYS A 26 18.90 15.74 21.50
N THR A 27 19.40 14.59 21.05
CA THR A 27 19.10 14.05 19.73
C THR A 27 17.62 13.72 19.72
N SER A 28 16.83 14.74 19.39
CA SER A 28 15.45 14.61 18.98
C SER A 28 15.48 13.70 17.76
N GLY A 29 15.06 12.45 17.95
CA GLY A 29 14.74 11.56 16.85
C GLY A 29 13.68 12.26 16.01
N GLU A 30 14.13 12.81 14.89
CA GLU A 30 13.26 13.21 13.80
C GLU A 30 12.80 11.90 13.16
N GLU A 31 11.78 11.28 13.75
CA GLU A 31 10.95 10.31 13.06
C GLU A 31 10.40 11.03 11.84
N THR A 32 11.08 10.81 10.71
CA THR A 32 10.56 11.15 9.40
C THR A 32 9.38 10.21 9.20
N SER A 33 8.21 10.65 9.68
CA SER A 33 6.92 10.09 9.35
C SER A 33 6.75 10.27 7.85
N GLN A 34 7.28 9.34 7.06
CA GLN A 34 7.00 9.27 5.64
C GLN A 34 5.49 9.05 5.52
N LYS A 35 4.79 10.12 5.13
CA LYS A 35 3.35 10.08 4.89
C LYS A 35 3.14 9.05 3.78
N GLU A 36 2.46 7.95 4.11
CA GLU A 36 2.06 6.96 3.11
C GLU A 36 1.35 7.68 1.95
N PRO A 37 1.64 7.29 0.69
CA PRO A 37 1.01 7.93 -0.46
C PRO A 37 -0.51 7.82 -0.35
N GLU A 38 -1.21 8.90 -0.68
CA GLU A 38 -2.67 8.84 -0.77
C GLU A 38 -3.06 7.95 -1.96
N VAL A 39 -3.79 6.87 -1.68
CA VAL A 39 -4.30 5.95 -2.70
C VAL A 39 -5.41 6.66 -3.50
N THR A 40 -5.06 7.20 -4.66
CA THR A 40 -5.99 7.79 -5.63
C THR A 40 -6.29 6.82 -6.76
N LEU A 41 -7.35 7.08 -7.56
CA LEU A 41 -7.63 6.27 -8.75
C LEU A 41 -6.43 6.24 -9.72
N GLU A 42 -5.81 7.40 -9.96
CA GLU A 42 -4.64 7.51 -10.84
C GLU A 42 -3.43 6.73 -10.28
N TYR A 43 -3.25 6.75 -8.96
CA TYR A 43 -2.22 5.94 -8.31
C TYR A 43 -2.48 4.45 -8.53
N VAL A 44 -3.72 3.98 -8.41
CA VAL A 44 -4.09 2.59 -8.69
C VAL A 44 -3.84 2.25 -10.16
N LYS A 45 -4.30 3.09 -11.11
CA LYS A 45 -4.11 2.88 -12.56
C LYS A 45 -2.63 2.74 -12.95
N ASN A 46 -1.75 3.49 -12.29
CA ASN A 46 -0.33 3.55 -12.64
C ASN A 46 0.57 2.57 -11.88
N ASN A 47 0.10 1.97 -10.78
CA ASN A 47 0.97 1.16 -9.91
C ASN A 47 0.43 -0.24 -9.61
N LEU A 48 -0.89 -0.46 -9.65
CA LEU A 48 -1.48 -1.78 -9.44
C LEU A 48 -1.46 -2.54 -10.76
N GLU A 49 -0.76 -3.67 -10.79
CA GLU A 49 -0.50 -4.43 -12.00
C GLU A 49 -0.85 -5.91 -11.82
N LEU A 50 -1.10 -6.59 -12.94
CA LEU A 50 -1.22 -8.05 -12.93
C LEU A 50 0.10 -8.69 -12.48
N ASP A 51 0.01 -9.92 -11.97
CA ASP A 51 1.13 -10.71 -11.49
C ASP A 51 1.90 -10.13 -10.27
N GLN A 52 1.45 -9.01 -9.69
CA GLN A 52 1.97 -8.53 -8.42
C GLN A 52 1.64 -9.49 -7.27
N SER A 53 2.58 -9.64 -6.35
CA SER A 53 2.40 -10.44 -5.14
C SER A 53 1.49 -9.74 -4.13
N GLN A 54 0.91 -10.55 -3.25
CA GLN A 54 0.20 -10.08 -2.05
C GLN A 54 1.00 -9.12 -1.16
N LYS A 55 2.34 -9.17 -1.20
CA LYS A 55 3.19 -8.23 -0.45
C LYS A 55 3.22 -6.87 -1.16
N GLU A 56 3.47 -6.86 -2.46
CA GLU A 56 3.52 -5.62 -3.25
C GLU A 56 2.19 -4.89 -3.21
N VAL A 57 1.06 -5.60 -3.29
CA VAL A 57 -0.26 -4.99 -3.15
C VAL A 57 -0.48 -4.38 -1.75
N LYS A 58 0.07 -4.98 -0.68
CA LYS A 58 0.02 -4.36 0.65
C LYS A 58 0.93 -3.16 0.80
N ASP A 59 2.09 -3.19 0.17
CA ASP A 59 2.99 -2.04 0.15
C ASP A 59 2.35 -0.86 -0.61
N LEU A 60 1.49 -1.15 -1.61
CA LEU A 60 0.80 -0.18 -2.45
C LEU A 60 -0.51 0.36 -1.83
N LEU A 61 -1.39 -0.54 -1.37
CA LEU A 61 -2.74 -0.20 -0.90
C LEU A 61 -2.89 -0.19 0.62
N GLY A 62 -1.83 -0.57 1.33
CA GLY A 62 -1.83 -0.77 2.77
C GLY A 62 -2.21 -2.19 3.19
N SER A 63 -2.17 -2.42 4.50
CA SER A 63 -2.44 -3.75 5.08
C SER A 63 -3.87 -3.93 5.59
N HIS A 64 -4.72 -2.91 5.47
CA HIS A 64 -6.12 -2.98 5.90
C HIS A 64 -7.03 -3.36 4.71
N TYR A 65 -7.41 -4.62 4.66
CA TYR A 65 -8.30 -5.18 3.65
C TYR A 65 -9.28 -6.16 4.29
N SER A 66 -10.42 -6.35 3.65
CA SER A 66 -11.34 -7.45 3.94
C SER A 66 -11.10 -8.59 2.96
N LYS A 67 -11.11 -9.82 3.45
CA LYS A 67 -11.16 -10.99 2.56
C LYS A 67 -12.61 -11.21 2.13
N VAL A 68 -12.82 -11.31 0.83
CA VAL A 68 -14.13 -11.56 0.22
C VAL A 68 -13.99 -12.65 -0.84
N THR A 69 -15.12 -13.15 -1.30
CA THR A 69 -15.22 -14.26 -2.25
C THR A 69 -16.00 -13.79 -3.47
N GLY A 70 -15.44 -13.98 -4.66
CA GLY A 70 -16.13 -13.65 -5.90
C GLY A 70 -17.42 -14.47 -6.03
N ALA A 71 -18.58 -13.83 -6.09
CA ALA A 71 -19.87 -14.54 -6.09
C ALA A 71 -20.08 -15.46 -7.30
N MET A 72 -19.40 -15.19 -8.43
CA MET A 72 -19.54 -15.97 -9.67
C MET A 72 -18.58 -17.17 -9.75
N GLU A 73 -17.31 -16.98 -9.37
CA GLU A 73 -16.23 -17.97 -9.57
C GLU A 73 -15.72 -18.59 -8.25
N ASN A 74 -16.25 -18.16 -7.10
CA ASN A 74 -15.81 -18.57 -5.76
C ASN A 74 -14.29 -18.35 -5.54
N THR A 75 -13.77 -17.25 -6.06
CA THR A 75 -12.35 -16.88 -5.99
C THR A 75 -12.07 -16.03 -4.76
N GLU A 76 -10.94 -16.27 -4.08
CA GLU A 76 -10.51 -15.39 -2.97
C GLU A 76 -10.12 -14.03 -3.54
N MET A 77 -10.66 -12.98 -2.95
CA MET A 77 -10.36 -11.60 -3.30
C MET A 77 -10.05 -10.79 -2.04
N TRP A 78 -9.30 -9.72 -2.21
CA TRP A 78 -9.15 -8.68 -1.19
C TRP A 78 -9.94 -7.45 -1.57
N ARG A 79 -10.63 -6.86 -0.60
CA ARG A 79 -11.38 -5.63 -0.74
C ARG A 79 -10.74 -4.53 0.11
N TYR A 80 -10.43 -3.41 -0.52
CA TYR A 80 -9.89 -2.21 0.12
C TYR A 80 -10.94 -1.10 0.08
N ASP A 81 -11.26 -0.55 1.26
CA ASP A 81 -12.24 0.52 1.43
C ASP A 81 -11.47 1.86 1.61
N VAL A 82 -11.09 2.47 0.49
CA VAL A 82 -10.21 3.66 0.46
C VAL A 82 -10.99 4.92 0.80
N GLY A 83 -10.45 5.73 1.71
CA GLY A 83 -11.07 7.00 2.13
C GLY A 83 -12.36 6.82 2.92
N LEU A 84 -12.52 5.68 3.61
CA LEU A 84 -13.66 5.37 4.46
C LEU A 84 -13.87 6.45 5.54
N VAL A 85 -15.07 7.02 5.59
CA VAL A 85 -15.45 8.00 6.62
C VAL A 85 -15.53 7.31 7.99
N LYS A 86 -14.92 7.93 9.00
CA LYS A 86 -14.93 7.42 10.38
C LYS A 86 -16.35 7.16 10.88
N GLY A 87 -16.59 5.95 11.37
CA GLY A 87 -17.89 5.53 11.93
C GLY A 87 -18.89 5.04 10.88
N TYR A 88 -18.55 5.08 9.59
CA TYR A 88 -19.31 4.39 8.55
C TYR A 88 -18.88 2.92 8.49
N THR A 89 -19.85 2.02 8.29
CA THR A 89 -19.60 0.60 8.05
C THR A 89 -20.03 0.30 6.62
N PRO A 90 -19.08 -0.03 5.72
CA PRO A 90 -19.41 -0.36 4.34
C PRO A 90 -20.39 -1.53 4.26
N TYR A 91 -21.30 -1.45 3.29
CA TYR A 91 -22.13 -2.58 2.92
C TYR A 91 -21.25 -3.81 2.61
N ASN A 92 -21.68 -4.96 3.11
CA ASN A 92 -21.03 -6.24 2.90
C ASN A 92 -22.12 -7.32 2.92
N VAL A 93 -22.04 -8.25 1.98
CA VAL A 93 -22.86 -9.46 1.97
C VAL A 93 -21.96 -10.60 2.43
N ASP A 94 -22.03 -11.00 3.70
CA ASP A 94 -21.34 -12.14 4.33
C ASP A 94 -20.17 -12.76 3.54
N GLY A 95 -19.11 -11.97 3.35
CA GLY A 95 -17.85 -12.44 2.74
C GLY A 95 -17.88 -12.61 1.22
N LEU A 96 -18.87 -12.07 0.52
CA LEU A 96 -18.93 -11.94 -0.93
C LEU A 96 -18.32 -10.60 -1.39
N ASP A 97 -17.96 -10.53 -2.66
CA ASP A 97 -17.39 -9.37 -3.37
C ASP A 97 -18.37 -8.20 -3.57
N ALA A 98 -19.29 -8.00 -2.62
CA ALA A 98 -20.24 -6.91 -2.64
C ALA A 98 -19.55 -5.54 -2.55
N VAL A 99 -19.97 -4.64 -3.43
CA VAL A 99 -19.54 -3.25 -3.50
C VAL A 99 -20.61 -2.33 -2.92
N ASP A 100 -20.19 -1.38 -2.09
CA ASP A 100 -21.05 -0.37 -1.49
C ASP A 100 -21.23 0.83 -2.42
N VAL A 101 -21.99 0.63 -3.49
CA VAL A 101 -22.24 1.66 -4.52
C VAL A 101 -22.91 2.91 -3.91
N GLU A 102 -23.84 2.72 -2.97
CA GLU A 102 -24.49 3.84 -2.27
C GLU A 102 -23.50 4.61 -1.39
N GLY A 103 -22.61 3.91 -0.68
CA GLY A 103 -21.55 4.52 0.11
C GLY A 103 -20.59 5.34 -0.74
N ILE A 104 -20.24 4.86 -1.94
CA ILE A 104 -19.39 5.59 -2.89
C ILE A 104 -20.13 6.82 -3.42
N ALA A 105 -21.37 6.67 -3.90
CA ALA A 105 -22.17 7.76 -4.43
C ALA A 105 -22.41 8.89 -3.41
N ASN A 106 -22.51 8.55 -2.12
CA ASN A 106 -22.71 9.51 -1.03
C ASN A 106 -21.40 9.98 -0.36
N GLY A 107 -20.24 9.67 -0.95
CA GLY A 107 -18.93 10.09 -0.44
C GLY A 107 -18.55 9.51 0.94
N LYS A 108 -19.18 8.39 1.34
CA LYS A 108 -18.81 7.65 2.57
C LYS A 108 -17.57 6.79 2.37
N ILE A 109 -17.30 6.40 1.13
CA ILE A 109 -16.11 5.70 0.67
C ILE A 109 -15.63 6.44 -0.57
N LYS A 110 -14.34 6.78 -0.67
CA LYS A 110 -13.81 7.44 -1.88
C LYS A 110 -13.72 6.45 -3.04
N MET A 111 -13.23 5.26 -2.75
CA MET A 111 -13.04 4.21 -3.75
C MET A 111 -13.03 2.84 -3.08
N GLN A 112 -13.61 1.84 -3.73
CA GLN A 112 -13.53 0.45 -3.30
C GLN A 112 -12.77 -0.37 -4.32
N ILE A 113 -11.70 -1.03 -3.89
CA ILE A 113 -10.83 -1.82 -4.79
C ILE A 113 -10.99 -3.29 -4.47
N LEU A 114 -11.29 -4.10 -5.47
CA LEU A 114 -11.31 -5.56 -5.41
C LEU A 114 -10.09 -6.09 -6.16
N VAL A 115 -9.28 -6.91 -5.49
CA VAL A 115 -8.11 -7.58 -6.07
C VAL A 115 -8.33 -9.08 -6.03
N GLU A 116 -8.36 -9.71 -7.20
CA GLU A 116 -8.53 -11.14 -7.36
C GLU A 116 -7.17 -11.84 -7.45
N TRP A 117 -7.03 -12.98 -6.78
CA TRP A 117 -5.78 -13.75 -6.76
C TRP A 117 -5.84 -14.98 -7.65
N ASN A 118 -4.73 -15.29 -8.34
CA ASN A 118 -4.54 -16.58 -8.98
C ASN A 118 -4.06 -17.64 -7.97
N GLU A 119 -3.89 -18.89 -8.45
CA GLU A 119 -3.43 -20.02 -7.63
C GLU A 119 -2.03 -19.82 -7.02
N TYR A 120 -1.20 -18.95 -7.62
CA TYR A 120 0.14 -18.59 -7.13
C TYR A 120 0.15 -17.38 -6.19
N ARG A 121 -1.03 -16.86 -5.80
CA ARG A 121 -1.18 -15.64 -4.97
C ARG A 121 -0.61 -14.38 -5.62
N LEU A 122 -0.72 -14.31 -6.94
CA LEU A 122 -0.43 -13.11 -7.71
C LEU A 122 -1.74 -12.49 -8.23
N VAL A 123 -1.74 -11.19 -8.51
CA VAL A 123 -2.92 -10.48 -9.03
C VAL A 123 -3.37 -11.09 -10.37
N LYS A 124 -4.57 -11.69 -10.38
CA LYS A 124 -5.25 -12.22 -11.59
C LYS A 124 -6.02 -11.13 -12.31
N SER A 125 -6.73 -10.30 -11.54
CA SER A 125 -7.54 -9.18 -12.01
C SER A 125 -7.74 -8.19 -10.86
N TYR A 126 -8.14 -6.96 -11.17
CA TYR A 126 -8.60 -6.02 -10.15
C TYR A 126 -9.66 -5.07 -10.71
N SER A 127 -10.45 -4.50 -9.80
CA SER A 127 -11.47 -3.49 -10.11
C SER A 127 -11.45 -2.37 -9.08
N ALA A 128 -11.58 -1.13 -9.52
CA ALA A 128 -11.72 0.05 -8.68
C ALA A 128 -13.08 0.71 -8.97
N TYR A 129 -13.92 0.81 -7.94
CA TYR A 129 -15.21 1.48 -7.98
C TYR A 129 -15.07 2.86 -7.37
N TYR A 130 -15.46 3.91 -8.09
CA TYR A 130 -15.24 5.29 -7.68
C TYR A 130 -16.37 6.20 -8.18
N LEU A 131 -16.57 7.34 -7.52
CA LEU A 131 -17.49 8.36 -8.00
C LEU A 131 -16.80 9.16 -9.12
N ASN A 132 -17.40 9.21 -10.30
CA ASN A 132 -17.00 10.14 -11.35
C ASN A 132 -17.67 11.49 -11.09
N GLU A 133 -16.87 12.50 -10.76
CA GLU A 133 -17.34 13.84 -10.43
C GLU A 133 -17.92 14.61 -11.63
N GLU A 134 -17.61 14.19 -12.87
CA GLU A 134 -18.10 14.84 -14.09
C GLU A 134 -19.59 14.55 -14.35
N ASP A 135 -20.03 13.32 -14.08
CA ASP A 135 -21.41 12.88 -14.33
C ASP A 135 -22.17 12.48 -13.06
N GLY A 136 -21.50 12.47 -11.91
CA GLY A 136 -22.06 12.13 -10.61
C GLY A 136 -22.42 10.64 -10.46
N LYS A 137 -21.90 9.77 -11.31
CA LYS A 137 -22.20 8.32 -11.29
C LYS A 137 -21.05 7.53 -10.69
N VAL A 138 -21.34 6.35 -10.18
CA VAL A 138 -20.30 5.39 -9.82
C VAL A 138 -19.79 4.72 -11.09
N TRP A 139 -18.49 4.71 -11.26
CA TRP A 139 -17.79 4.06 -12.36
C TRP A 139 -16.93 2.92 -11.83
N VAL A 140 -16.64 1.97 -12.73
CA VAL A 140 -15.75 0.85 -12.49
C VAL A 140 -14.61 0.92 -13.49
N TYR A 141 -13.38 0.95 -13.00
CA TYR A 141 -12.19 0.66 -13.77
C TYR A 141 -11.71 -0.75 -13.43
N SER A 142 -11.73 -1.66 -14.39
CA SER A 142 -11.28 -3.06 -14.20
C SER A 142 -10.13 -3.41 -15.11
N VAL A 143 -9.16 -4.16 -14.61
CA VAL A 143 -8.05 -4.72 -15.40
C VAL A 143 -8.11 -6.23 -15.36
N TYR A 144 -8.14 -6.81 -16.55
CA TYR A 144 -8.10 -8.25 -16.79
C TYR A 144 -6.91 -8.58 -17.71
N PRO A 145 -6.54 -9.87 -17.88
CA PRO A 145 -5.48 -10.27 -18.80
C PRO A 145 -5.67 -9.83 -20.26
N PHE A 146 -6.91 -9.56 -20.67
CA PHE A 146 -7.25 -9.07 -22.02
C PHE A 146 -7.31 -7.53 -22.12
N GLY A 147 -6.99 -6.81 -21.04
CA GLY A 147 -6.88 -5.35 -21.01
C GLY A 147 -7.88 -4.65 -20.08
N PRO A 148 -7.71 -3.33 -19.89
CA PRO A 148 -8.56 -2.52 -19.03
C PRO A 148 -9.94 -2.27 -19.64
N LYS A 149 -10.94 -2.10 -18.79
CA LYS A 149 -12.30 -1.67 -19.11
C LYS A 149 -12.73 -0.59 -18.12
N GLU A 150 -13.50 0.38 -18.60
CA GLU A 150 -14.03 1.47 -17.77
C GLU A 150 -15.47 1.76 -18.17
N TYR A 151 -16.40 1.74 -17.22
CA TYR A 151 -17.83 1.90 -17.48
C TYR A 151 -18.58 2.38 -16.24
N ALA A 152 -19.71 3.08 -16.45
CA ALA A 152 -20.62 3.48 -15.37
C ALA A 152 -21.42 2.28 -14.85
N VAL A 153 -21.64 2.24 -13.54
CA VAL A 153 -22.59 1.31 -12.89
C VAL A 153 -24.01 1.82 -13.18
N ASN A 154 -24.88 0.92 -13.64
CA ASN A 154 -26.29 1.22 -13.92
C ASN A 154 -27.16 1.03 -12.69
#